data_AF-A0A2N5JMR9-F1
#
_entry.id   AF-A0A2N5JMR9-F1
#
_cell.length_a   1.000
_cell.length_b   1.000
_cell.length_c   1.000
_cell.angle_alpha   90.00
_cell.angle_beta   90.00
_cell.angle_gamma   90.00
#
_symmetry.space_group_name_H-M   'P 1'
#
loop_
_entity.id
_entity.type
_entity.pdbx_description
1 polymer ?
#
loop_
_entity_poly.entity_id
_entity_poly.type
_entity_poly.pdbx_seq_one_letter_code
_entity_poly.pdbx_strand_id
1 'polypeptide(L)'
;MTEATAPSFTNFIEQELIPALQKALNDRGITDIVLTYQDLKLKGSWRNNQRQFILFFAKEDINAQKAFACSDGKTEPGTIEPFLGDERKIGIELIIFGLMQRLNAQKWLMPN
;
A
#
# COMPACT_ATOMS: atom_id res chain seq x y z
N MET A 1 -29.85 -10.97 4.35
CA MET A 1 -29.01 -11.52 3.26
C MET A 1 -28.75 -10.38 2.31
N THR A 2 -27.80 -9.50 2.63
CA THR A 2 -27.65 -8.21 1.96
C THR A 2 -26.53 -8.29 0.94
N GLU A 3 -26.93 -8.25 -0.32
CA GLU A 3 -26.26 -7.54 -1.43
C GLU A 3 -24.78 -7.87 -1.71
N ALA A 4 -24.60 -8.90 -2.53
CA ALA A 4 -23.47 -8.98 -3.45
C ALA A 4 -23.65 -7.93 -4.56
N THR A 5 -23.34 -6.67 -4.29
CA THR A 5 -23.47 -5.55 -5.24
C THR A 5 -22.10 -5.14 -5.76
N ALA A 6 -21.72 -5.71 -6.93
CA ALA A 6 -20.48 -5.48 -7.69
C ALA A 6 -19.17 -5.77 -6.92
N PRO A 7 -18.08 -6.22 -7.59
CA PRO A 7 -16.76 -6.16 -6.96
C PRO A 7 -16.40 -4.67 -6.84
N SER A 8 -16.78 -4.05 -5.73
CA SER A 8 -16.35 -2.71 -5.39
C SER A 8 -14.82 -2.65 -5.44
N PHE A 9 -14.26 -1.51 -5.80
CA PHE A 9 -12.80 -1.34 -5.81
C PHE A 9 -12.20 -1.70 -4.43
N THR A 10 -12.94 -1.43 -3.35
CA THR A 10 -12.67 -1.92 -1.99
C THR A 10 -12.46 -3.43 -1.93
N ASN A 11 -13.37 -4.24 -2.48
CA ASN A 11 -13.22 -5.70 -2.53
C ASN A 11 -11.97 -6.12 -3.30
N PHE A 12 -11.68 -5.47 -4.43
CA PHE A 12 -10.46 -5.74 -5.18
C PHE A 12 -9.20 -5.44 -4.34
N ILE A 13 -9.17 -4.32 -3.62
CA ILE A 13 -8.05 -3.98 -2.74
C ILE A 13 -7.91 -5.01 -1.60
N GLU A 14 -9.02 -5.35 -0.95
CA GLU A 14 -9.02 -6.25 0.20
C GLU A 14 -8.73 -7.71 -0.14
N GLN A 15 -9.27 -8.21 -1.26
CA GLN A 15 -9.19 -9.63 -1.64
C GLN A 15 -8.02 -9.94 -2.58
N GLU A 16 -7.52 -8.96 -3.34
CA GLU A 16 -6.41 -9.19 -4.28
C GLU A 16 -5.15 -8.42 -3.89
N LEU A 17 -5.22 -7.10 -3.71
CA LEU A 17 -4.02 -6.27 -3.49
C LEU A 17 -3.39 -6.51 -2.11
N ILE A 18 -4.19 -6.46 -1.03
CA ILE A 18 -3.72 -6.66 0.35
C ILE A 18 -3.02 -8.02 0.52
N PRO A 19 -3.61 -9.16 0.15
CA PRO A 19 -2.95 -10.45 0.33
C PRO A 19 -1.70 -10.59 -0.54
N ALA A 20 -1.71 -10.07 -1.77
CA ALA A 20 -0.53 -10.07 -2.64
C ALA A 20 0.60 -9.22 -2.05
N LEU A 21 0.29 -8.04 -1.49
CA LEU A 21 1.26 -7.17 -0.85
C LEU A 21 1.80 -7.78 0.45
N GLN A 22 0.94 -8.38 1.28
CA GLN A 22 1.35 -9.12 2.47
C GLN A 22 2.33 -10.24 2.12
N LYS A 23 2.00 -11.04 1.10
CA LYS A 23 2.90 -12.11 0.64
C LYS A 23 4.26 -11.56 0.22
N ALA A 24 4.27 -10.51 -0.60
CA ALA A 24 5.51 -9.91 -1.09
C ALA A 24 6.38 -9.31 0.04
N LEU A 25 5.76 -8.78 1.11
CA LEU A 25 6.46 -8.27 2.28
C LEU A 25 6.93 -9.38 3.22
N ASN A 26 6.13 -10.43 3.39
CA ASN A 26 6.52 -11.64 4.12
C ASN A 26 7.75 -12.29 3.50
N ASP A 27 7.81 -12.37 2.17
CA ASP A 27 8.97 -12.89 1.42
C ASP A 27 10.25 -12.07 1.65
N ARG A 28 10.12 -10.82 2.14
CA ARG A 28 11.22 -9.93 2.54
C ARG A 28 11.51 -9.96 4.05
N GLY A 29 10.83 -10.82 4.81
CA GLY A 29 11.00 -10.96 6.26
C GLY A 29 10.13 -10.05 7.11
N ILE A 30 9.19 -9.31 6.52
CA ILE A 30 8.23 -8.48 7.27
C ILE A 30 6.96 -9.29 7.48
N THR A 31 6.85 -9.97 8.62
CA THR A 31 5.73 -10.87 8.94
C THR A 31 4.64 -10.25 9.81
N ASP A 32 4.91 -9.10 10.43
CA ASP A 32 4.02 -8.43 11.38
C ASP A 32 3.26 -7.25 10.76
N ILE A 33 3.12 -7.22 9.43
CA ILE A 33 2.44 -6.12 8.76
C ILE A 33 0.91 -6.22 8.88
N VAL A 34 0.33 -5.10 9.30
CA VAL A 34 -1.12 -4.85 9.30
C VAL A 34 -1.43 -3.90 8.15
N LEU A 35 -2.29 -4.34 7.23
CA LEU A 35 -2.80 -3.52 6.13
C LEU A 35 -4.28 -3.21 6.36
N THR A 36 -4.70 -1.99 6.04
CA THR A 36 -6.10 -1.57 6.16
C THR A 36 -6.42 -0.57 5.06
N TYR A 37 -7.55 -0.76 4.38
CA TYR A 37 -8.02 0.14 3.35
C TYR A 37 -9.29 0.85 3.81
N GLN A 38 -9.28 2.19 3.83
CA GLN A 38 -10.43 3.01 4.20
C GLN A 38 -10.31 4.40 3.57
N ASP A 39 -11.42 5.01 3.16
CA ASP A 39 -11.47 6.37 2.61
C ASP A 39 -10.44 6.63 1.49
N LEU A 40 -10.32 5.69 0.54
CA LEU A 40 -9.34 5.74 -0.55
C LEU A 40 -7.88 5.75 -0.09
N LYS A 41 -7.59 5.25 1.11
CA LYS A 41 -6.25 5.18 1.68
C LYS A 41 -5.95 3.74 2.08
N LEU A 42 -4.91 3.17 1.47
CA LEU A 42 -4.32 1.92 1.92
C LEU A 42 -3.20 2.24 2.91
N LYS A 43 -3.45 1.96 4.18
CA LYS A 43 -2.48 2.12 5.27
C LYS A 43 -1.80 0.78 5.53
N GLY A 44 -0.49 0.81 5.72
CA GLY A 44 0.28 -0.34 6.18
C GLY A 44 1.17 0.03 7.35
N SER A 45 1.16 -0.78 8.41
CA SER A 45 2.02 -0.58 9.56
C SER A 45 2.64 -1.89 10.05
N TRP A 46 3.90 -1.82 10.47
CA TRP A 46 4.64 -2.95 11.02
C TRP A 46 5.68 -2.46 12.02
N ARG A 47 6.37 -3.41 12.66
CA ARG A 47 7.35 -3.17 13.72
C ARG A 47 6.73 -2.40 14.88
N ASN A 48 5.59 -2.89 15.40
CA ASN A 48 4.82 -2.26 16.48
C ASN A 48 4.44 -0.79 16.20
N ASN A 49 3.88 -0.54 15.00
CA ASN A 49 3.53 0.79 14.48
C ASN A 49 4.71 1.78 14.38
N GLN A 50 5.96 1.31 14.44
CA GLN A 50 7.12 2.18 14.24
C GLN A 50 7.27 2.60 12.78
N ARG A 51 6.94 1.72 11.84
CA ARG A 51 7.01 2.00 10.41
C ARG A 51 5.62 1.97 9.84
N GLN A 52 5.26 3.05 9.15
CA GLN A 52 3.94 3.22 8.57
C GLN A 52 4.06 3.79 7.17
N PHE A 53 3.24 3.31 6.26
CA PHE A 53 3.02 3.94 4.96
C PHE A 53 1.54 4.10 4.69
N ILE A 54 1.22 5.07 3.84
CA ILE A 54 -0.11 5.35 3.35
C ILE A 54 -0.01 5.56 1.84
N LEU A 55 -0.78 4.77 1.11
CA LEU A 55 -1.02 4.95 -0.31
C LEU A 55 -2.40 5.57 -0.50
N PHE A 56 -2.42 6.79 -1.00
CA PHE A 56 -3.62 7.56 -1.31
C PHE A 56 -4.05 7.28 -2.74
N PHE A 57 -5.34 7.03 -2.94
CA PHE A 57 -5.98 6.92 -4.24
C PHE A 57 -6.87 8.15 -4.45
N ALA A 58 -6.77 8.80 -5.61
CA ALA A 58 -7.63 9.94 -5.91
C ALA A 58 -9.10 9.53 -6.14
N LYS A 59 -9.32 8.31 -6.62
CA LYS A 59 -10.62 7.71 -6.94
C LYS A 59 -10.54 6.20 -6.75
N GLU A 60 -11.69 5.53 -6.75
CA GLU A 60 -11.85 4.07 -6.74
C GLU A 60 -11.41 3.41 -8.07
N ASP A 61 -10.19 3.70 -8.52
CA ASP A 61 -9.62 3.20 -9.77
C ASP A 61 -8.12 2.98 -9.60
N ILE A 62 -7.64 1.82 -10.06
CA ILE A 62 -6.22 1.45 -10.04
C ILE A 62 -5.38 2.33 -10.98
N ASN A 63 -5.95 2.97 -11.98
CA ASN A 63 -5.26 3.89 -12.89
C ASN A 63 -5.41 5.36 -12.45
N ALA A 64 -6.18 5.64 -11.40
CA ALA A 64 -6.27 7.00 -10.88
C ALA A 64 -4.92 7.49 -10.34
N GLN A 65 -4.78 8.80 -10.23
CA GLN A 65 -3.63 9.42 -9.59
C GLN A 65 -3.48 8.90 -8.15
N LYS A 66 -2.26 8.52 -7.79
CA LYS A 66 -1.92 8.04 -6.46
C LYS A 66 -0.83 8.90 -5.85
N ALA A 67 -0.86 8.95 -4.54
CA ALA A 67 0.22 9.54 -3.76
C ALA A 67 0.66 8.57 -2.68
N PHE A 68 1.92 8.64 -2.31
CA PHE A 68 2.53 7.78 -1.31
C PHE A 68 3.12 8.65 -0.20
N ALA A 69 2.94 8.23 1.03
CA ALA A 69 3.59 8.83 2.18
C ALA A 69 4.08 7.72 3.12
N CYS A 70 5.23 7.93 3.74
CA CYS A 70 5.77 7.01 4.74
C CYS A 70 6.32 7.76 5.95
N SER A 71 6.33 7.10 7.11
CA SER A 71 6.81 7.64 8.37
C SER A 71 7.63 6.60 9.13
N ASP A 72 8.79 7.03 9.63
CA ASP A 72 9.58 6.32 10.63
C ASP A 72 9.38 7.01 11.98
N GLY A 73 8.75 6.31 12.92
CA GLY A 73 8.23 6.88 14.15
C GLY A 73 6.71 6.79 14.18
N LYS A 74 6.12 6.62 15.37
CA LYS A 74 4.67 6.43 15.61
C LYS A 74 3.81 7.67 15.25
N THR A 75 4.29 8.52 14.35
CA THR A 75 3.68 9.76 13.88
C THR A 75 3.15 9.57 12.46
N GLU A 76 2.08 10.28 12.12
CA GLU A 76 1.52 10.22 10.76
C GLU A 76 2.54 10.72 9.71
N PRO A 77 2.59 10.10 8.52
CA PRO A 77 3.46 10.55 7.43
C PRO A 77 3.20 12.00 7.03
N GLY A 78 4.22 12.86 7.14
CA GLY A 78 4.11 14.27 6.78
C GLY A 78 4.37 14.57 5.30
N THR A 79 5.15 13.73 4.61
CA THR A 79 5.56 13.98 3.22
C THR A 79 4.73 13.14 2.26
N ILE A 80 3.93 13.81 1.44
CA ILE A 80 3.14 13.19 0.37
C ILE A 80 3.89 13.35 -0.95
N GLU A 81 4.25 12.23 -1.56
CA GLU A 81 4.95 12.14 -2.83
C GLU A 81 4.04 11.57 -3.92
N PRO A 82 4.22 11.95 -5.20
CA PRO A 82 3.52 11.29 -6.30
C PRO A 82 3.93 9.81 -6.44
N PHE A 83 2.97 8.94 -6.74
CA PHE A 83 3.17 7.50 -6.87
C PHE A 83 2.68 6.98 -8.23
N LEU A 84 3.60 6.43 -9.04
CA LEU A 84 3.33 5.88 -10.37
C LEU A 84 2.52 6.83 -11.29
N GLY A 85 2.81 8.14 -11.25
CA GLY A 85 2.05 9.16 -11.98
C GLY A 85 2.19 9.08 -13.51
N ASP A 86 3.31 8.58 -14.02
CA ASP A 86 3.60 8.50 -15.45
C ASP A 86 3.16 7.19 -16.12
N GLU A 87 2.68 6.23 -15.32
CA GLU A 87 2.35 4.89 -15.80
C GLU A 87 0.98 4.85 -16.48
N ARG A 88 0.97 4.48 -17.78
CA ARG A 88 -0.27 4.40 -18.58
C ARG A 88 -1.16 3.21 -18.24
N LYS A 89 -0.60 2.15 -17.65
CA LYS A 89 -1.32 0.93 -17.23
C LYS A 89 -0.76 0.47 -15.91
N ILE A 90 -1.57 0.58 -14.86
CA ILE A 90 -1.16 0.18 -13.51
C ILE A 90 -1.82 -1.16 -13.17
N GLY A 91 -0.99 -2.15 -12.85
CA GLY A 91 -1.42 -3.46 -12.33
C GLY A 91 -1.00 -3.65 -10.87
N ILE A 92 -1.52 -4.71 -10.24
CA ILE A 92 -1.18 -5.10 -8.85
C ILE A 92 0.33 -5.25 -8.69
N GLU A 93 0.97 -5.98 -9.60
CA GLU A 93 2.42 -6.23 -9.57
C GLU A 93 3.23 -4.93 -9.61
N LEU A 94 2.80 -3.95 -10.40
CA LEU A 94 3.48 -2.66 -10.51
C LEU A 94 3.31 -1.81 -9.25
N ILE A 95 2.13 -1.85 -8.62
CA ILE A 95 1.90 -1.19 -7.32
C ILE A 95 2.80 -1.81 -6.27
N ILE A 96 2.83 -3.15 -6.18
CA ILE A 96 3.69 -3.87 -5.24
C ILE A 96 5.15 -3.52 -5.51
N PHE A 97 5.61 -3.58 -6.76
CA PHE A 97 6.96 -3.21 -7.14
C PHE A 97 7.32 -1.78 -6.73
N GLY A 98 6.45 -0.81 -7.05
CA GLY A 98 6.64 0.59 -6.68
C GLY A 98 6.70 0.80 -5.17
N LEU A 99 5.83 0.14 -4.40
CA LEU A 99 5.87 0.16 -2.94
C LEU A 99 7.19 -0.43 -2.43
N MET A 100 7.61 -1.59 -2.94
CA MET A 100 8.88 -2.22 -2.57
C MET A 100 10.08 -1.30 -2.82
N GLN A 101 10.11 -0.62 -3.96
CA GLN A 101 11.17 0.34 -4.29
C GLN A 101 11.19 1.51 -3.30
N ARG A 102 10.03 2.06 -2.94
CA ARG A 102 9.92 3.15 -1.96
C ARG A 102 10.34 2.70 -0.56
N LEU A 103 9.89 1.53 -0.11
CA LEU A 103 10.27 0.96 1.19
C LEU A 103 11.78 0.62 1.24
N ASN A 104 12.34 0.13 0.13
CA ASN A 104 13.78 -0.13 0.02
C ASN A 104 14.61 1.17 0.06
N ALA A 105 14.12 2.24 -0.57
CA ALA A 105 14.77 3.56 -0.52
C ALA A 105 14.86 4.10 0.91
N GLN A 106 13.89 3.79 1.77
CA GLN A 106 13.93 4.08 3.21
C GLN A 106 14.83 3.14 4.01
N LYS A 107 15.52 2.19 3.36
CA LYS A 107 16.31 1.10 3.98
C LYS A 107 15.48 0.25 4.95
N TRP A 108 14.19 0.10 4.69
CA TRP A 108 13.30 -0.67 5.57
C TRP A 108 13.24 -2.16 5.23
N LEU A 109 13.59 -2.54 4.01
CA LEU A 109 13.58 -3.94 3.52
C LEU A 109 14.93 -4.66 3.65
N MET A 110 16.02 -3.92 3.93
CA MET A 110 17.33 -4.53 4.11
C MET A 110 17.42 -5.12 5.53
N PRO A 111 17.85 -6.38 5.70
CA PRO A 111 18.23 -6.89 7.00
C PRO A 111 19.41 -6.05 7.51
N ASN A 112 19.29 -5.54 8.73
CA ASN A 112 20.34 -4.79 9.40
C ASN A 112 21.37 -5.71 10.03
#